data_AF-A0A1Q3ABH0-F1
#
_entry.id   AF-A0A1Q3ABH0-F1
#
_cell.length_a   1.000
_cell.length_b   1.000
_cell.length_c   1.000
_cell.angle_alpha   90.00
_cell.angle_beta   90.00
_cell.angle_gamma   90.00
#
_symmetry.space_group_name_H-M   'P 1'
#
loop_
_entity.id
_entity.type
_entity.pdbx_description
1 polymer ?
#
loop_
_entity_poly.entity_id
_entity_poly.type
_entity_poly.pdbx_seq_one_letter_code
_entity_poly.pdbx_strand_id
1 'polypeptide(L)'
;MFARQLNPLGSSQRLAFIRLCAKRSVKTSTLDWKPIRTSKTPSDHERKKGGFGKKIVLGLMIAMPVISFYLGTWQVRRLEWKNNLIARCESRLTYPPVPLPKGFTPDQAENWEYRKVLLKGHFINEEEMFVGPRVRNSKKGYILFTPFVRKDTGEKVLVERGWVSEENVNPQLRNLHHLSVPTSENTELVCLVRVPRKRGSFQWKKEDQNSRLWQVPDVLEMASVTGSTPLHLQAIYDLKDHRWDEPQAQNNDTNGKSSSWAFWKRDKSLVQSALSPEKHQLEPLGEFTEWQFVQAGVPIGKEPKIDLRNNHLQYLITWYGLASLSTIFLIVALKKYRRGSAISQTQLKKEKLKHAQRFM
;
A
#
# COMPACT_ATOMS: atom_id res chain seq x y z
N MET A 1 62.39 124.57 16.70
CA MET A 1 62.76 125.64 15.75
C MET A 1 61.88 125.48 14.52
N PHE A 2 61.00 126.47 14.30
CA PHE A 2 60.32 126.92 13.07
C PHE A 2 60.20 125.90 11.91
N ALA A 3 59.06 125.30 11.59
CA ALA A 3 57.73 125.83 11.29
C ALA A 3 57.65 126.82 10.11
N ARG A 4 57.03 126.30 9.03
CA ARG A 4 56.11 126.94 8.06
C ARG A 4 56.66 127.88 7.00
N GLN A 5 56.31 127.55 5.76
CA GLN A 5 55.50 128.33 4.80
C GLN A 5 55.08 127.36 3.67
N LEU A 6 53.92 127.35 3.00
CA LEU A 6 52.61 128.00 3.03
C LEU A 6 51.67 127.13 2.16
N ASN A 7 50.38 127.04 2.51
CA ASN A 7 49.26 126.49 1.70
C ASN A 7 48.92 127.46 0.52
N PRO A 8 47.81 127.35 -0.26
CA PRO A 8 46.76 126.32 -0.48
C PRO A 8 46.42 126.15 -2.00
N LEU A 9 45.23 125.56 -2.30
CA LEU A 9 44.49 125.53 -3.58
C LEU A 9 44.78 124.26 -4.43
N GLY A 10 43.80 123.48 -4.85
CA GLY A 10 42.36 123.66 -4.84
C GLY A 10 41.65 122.41 -5.38
N SER A 11 40.33 122.40 -5.21
CA SER A 11 39.28 121.86 -6.13
C SER A 11 39.65 120.59 -6.94
N SER A 12 38.88 119.53 -7.02
CA SER A 12 37.43 119.41 -7.03
C SER A 12 37.12 117.95 -7.37
N GLN A 13 35.96 117.49 -6.94
CA GLN A 13 35.21 116.36 -7.50
C GLN A 13 35.72 114.95 -7.22
N ARG A 14 35.05 114.34 -6.23
CA ARG A 14 34.65 112.94 -6.26
C ARG A 14 33.95 112.65 -7.59
N LEU A 15 34.62 112.00 -8.53
CA LEU A 15 33.95 111.30 -9.61
C LEU A 15 33.46 109.96 -9.08
N ALA A 16 32.16 109.90 -8.86
CA ALA A 16 31.43 108.66 -8.69
C ALA A 16 31.63 107.80 -9.94
N PHE A 17 32.42 106.72 -9.84
CA PHE A 17 32.29 105.64 -10.80
C PHE A 17 30.96 104.94 -10.54
N ILE A 18 29.95 105.38 -11.29
CA ILE A 18 28.72 104.64 -11.54
C ILE A 18 29.15 103.24 -11.97
N ARG A 19 28.68 102.23 -11.23
CA ARG A 19 28.79 100.82 -11.62
C ARG A 19 28.11 100.63 -12.97
N LEU A 20 28.87 100.68 -14.05
CA LEU A 20 28.48 100.04 -15.30
C LEU A 20 28.70 98.53 -15.13
N CYS A 21 27.77 97.90 -14.43
CA CYS A 21 27.57 96.46 -14.56
C CYS A 21 27.10 96.21 -15.99
N ALA A 22 28.04 95.95 -16.91
CA ALA A 22 27.72 95.33 -18.18
C ALA A 22 27.11 93.96 -17.87
N LYS A 23 25.77 93.88 -17.88
CA LYS A 23 25.05 92.61 -17.81
C LYS A 23 25.33 91.87 -19.11
N ARG A 24 26.41 91.09 -19.13
CA ARG A 24 26.69 90.10 -20.17
C ARG A 24 25.55 89.08 -20.13
N SER A 25 24.53 89.27 -20.97
CA SER A 25 23.46 88.29 -21.11
C SER A 25 24.01 87.12 -21.91
N VAL A 26 24.37 86.04 -21.22
CA VAL A 26 24.67 84.76 -21.87
C VAL A 26 23.32 84.13 -22.21
N LYS A 27 22.96 84.10 -23.49
CA LYS A 27 21.83 83.30 -23.96
C LYS A 27 22.25 81.83 -23.90
N THR A 28 22.02 81.18 -22.77
CA THR A 28 22.03 79.72 -22.72
C THR A 28 20.73 79.23 -23.37
N SER A 29 20.83 78.23 -24.26
CA SER A 29 19.66 77.53 -24.77
C SER A 29 18.78 77.09 -23.59
N THR A 30 17.52 77.52 -23.58
CA THR A 30 16.45 77.02 -22.68
C THR A 30 16.07 75.59 -23.07
N LEU A 31 17.06 74.72 -23.17
CA LEU A 31 16.83 73.29 -22.97
C LEU A 31 16.59 73.14 -21.48
N ASP A 32 15.31 72.95 -21.12
CA ASP A 32 14.88 72.45 -19.82
C ASP A 32 15.49 71.05 -19.64
N TRP A 33 16.77 71.03 -19.31
CA TRP A 33 17.41 69.83 -18.81
C TRP A 33 16.82 69.66 -17.41
N LYS A 34 15.78 68.82 -17.32
CA LYS A 34 15.45 68.21 -16.05
C LYS A 34 16.71 67.46 -15.64
N PRO A 35 17.39 67.82 -14.53
CA PRO A 35 18.44 66.95 -14.04
C PRO A 35 17.80 65.59 -13.91
N ILE A 36 18.37 64.58 -14.57
CA ILE A 36 18.01 63.19 -14.30
C ILE A 36 18.44 62.99 -12.86
N ARG A 37 17.56 63.36 -11.92
CA ARG A 37 17.57 62.81 -10.58
C ARG A 37 17.34 61.35 -10.86
N THR A 38 18.41 60.57 -10.83
CA THR A 38 18.26 59.14 -10.68
C THR A 38 17.47 59.01 -9.38
N SER A 39 16.17 58.76 -9.47
CA SER A 39 15.32 58.45 -8.31
C SER A 39 15.70 57.09 -7.71
N LYS A 40 16.78 56.51 -8.21
CA LYS A 40 17.37 55.25 -7.81
C LYS A 40 18.80 55.57 -7.40
N THR A 41 18.96 55.86 -6.12
CA THR A 41 20.27 55.69 -5.48
C THR A 41 20.65 54.20 -5.60
N PRO A 42 21.94 53.82 -5.68
CA PRO A 42 22.34 52.41 -5.66
C PRO A 42 21.82 51.66 -4.42
N SER A 43 21.42 52.38 -3.38
CA SER A 43 20.81 51.87 -2.15
C SER A 43 19.32 51.54 -2.23
N ASP A 44 18.57 51.95 -3.26
CA ASP A 44 17.13 51.67 -3.34
C ASP A 44 16.82 50.24 -3.80
N HIS A 45 17.77 49.55 -4.44
CA HIS A 45 17.61 48.13 -4.81
C HIS A 45 17.67 47.16 -3.62
N GLU A 46 18.17 47.59 -2.44
CA GLU A 46 18.32 46.70 -1.29
C GLU A 46 17.06 46.62 -0.40
N ARG A 47 16.11 47.55 -0.49
CA ARG A 47 15.26 47.82 0.68
C ARG A 47 13.93 47.09 0.83
N LYS A 48 13.27 46.48 -0.18
CA LYS A 48 11.87 46.02 0.03
C LYS A 48 11.36 44.75 -0.68
N LYS A 49 12.20 43.78 -1.05
CA LYS A 49 11.70 42.44 -1.52
C LYS A 49 12.20 41.23 -0.72
N GLY A 50 12.97 41.45 0.36
CA GLY A 50 13.69 40.36 1.04
C GLY A 50 13.01 39.70 2.25
N GLY A 51 11.83 40.12 2.68
CA GLY A 51 11.21 39.63 3.94
C GLY A 51 10.25 38.45 3.75
N PHE A 52 9.29 38.60 2.82
CA PHE A 52 8.22 37.62 2.64
C PHE A 52 8.73 36.29 2.06
N GLY A 53 9.58 36.34 1.03
CA GLY A 53 10.20 35.15 0.45
C GLY A 53 11.08 34.38 1.46
N LYS A 54 11.85 35.09 2.29
CA LYS A 54 12.67 34.44 3.34
C LYS A 54 11.81 33.77 4.42
N LYS A 55 10.66 34.36 4.79
CA LYS A 55 9.69 33.75 5.72
C LYS A 55 9.01 32.52 5.12
N ILE A 56 8.65 32.56 3.84
CA ILE A 56 8.09 31.40 3.13
C ILE A 56 9.12 30.27 3.06
N VAL A 57 10.37 30.57 2.67
CA VAL A 57 11.44 29.56 2.58
C VAL A 57 11.73 28.96 3.96
N LEU A 58 11.80 29.77 5.01
CA LEU A 58 11.98 29.28 6.37
C LEU A 58 10.80 28.40 6.82
N GLY A 59 9.56 28.81 6.52
CA GLY A 59 8.36 28.04 6.79
C GLY A 59 8.38 26.68 6.08
N LEU A 60 8.75 26.64 4.81
CA LEU A 60 8.89 25.41 4.02
C LEU A 60 9.98 24.49 4.59
N MET A 61 11.11 25.06 5.01
CA MET A 61 12.20 24.31 5.63
C MET A 61 11.83 23.67 6.97
N ILE A 62 10.90 24.28 7.71
CA ILE A 62 10.36 23.70 8.96
C ILE A 62 9.24 22.70 8.64
N ALA A 63 8.41 22.97 7.65
CA ALA A 63 7.29 22.10 7.28
C ALA A 63 7.76 20.73 6.78
N MET A 64 8.83 20.69 5.98
CA MET A 64 9.34 19.44 5.39
C MET A 64 9.70 18.36 6.43
N PRO A 65 10.52 18.63 7.48
CA PRO A 65 10.82 17.63 8.51
C PRO A 65 9.58 17.24 9.33
N VAL A 66 8.69 18.19 9.63
CA VAL A 66 7.46 17.92 10.41
C VAL A 66 6.51 17.00 9.64
N ILE A 67 6.26 17.30 8.36
CA ILE A 67 5.39 16.48 7.50
C ILE A 67 6.02 15.10 7.29
N SER A 68 7.32 15.03 7.03
CA SER A 68 8.02 13.75 6.82
C SER A 68 7.99 12.88 8.08
N PHE A 69 8.17 13.46 9.26
CA PHE A 69 8.07 12.75 10.54
C PHE A 69 6.64 12.26 10.82
N TYR A 70 5.64 13.10 10.54
CA TYR A 70 4.23 12.71 10.65
C TYR A 70 3.89 11.54 9.72
N LEU A 71 4.34 11.60 8.46
CA LEU A 71 4.16 10.51 7.49
C LEU A 71 4.90 9.24 7.93
N GLY A 72 6.11 9.36 8.48
CA GLY A 72 6.86 8.24 9.07
C GLY A 72 6.09 7.58 10.23
N THR A 73 5.55 8.38 11.14
CA THR A 73 4.74 7.90 12.28
C THR A 73 3.46 7.22 11.80
N TRP A 74 2.79 7.79 10.80
CA TRP A 74 1.63 7.18 10.18
C TRP A 74 1.97 5.82 9.54
N GLN A 75 3.11 5.69 8.87
CA GLN A 75 3.57 4.42 8.29
C GLN A 75 3.83 3.36 9.38
N VAL A 76 4.38 3.72 10.54
CA VAL A 76 4.53 2.80 11.68
C VAL A 76 3.18 2.26 12.13
N ARG A 77 2.22 3.15 12.41
CA ARG A 77 0.87 2.76 12.84
C ARG A 77 0.17 1.91 11.79
N ARG A 78 0.36 2.24 10.50
CA ARG A 78 -0.22 1.48 9.39
C ARG A 78 0.40 0.10 9.26
N LEU A 79 1.71 -0.03 9.47
CA LEU A 79 2.42 -1.30 9.48
C LEU A 79 1.92 -2.19 10.64
N GLU A 80 1.81 -1.64 11.85
CA GLU A 80 1.32 -2.38 13.01
C GLU A 80 -0.10 -2.92 12.78
N TRP A 81 -1.02 -2.05 12.32
CA TRP A 81 -2.36 -2.48 11.94
C TRP A 81 -2.35 -3.63 10.92
N LYS A 82 -1.49 -3.53 9.90
CA LYS A 82 -1.39 -4.55 8.85
C LYS A 82 -0.79 -5.85 9.36
N ASN A 83 0.24 -5.79 10.20
CA ASN A 83 0.83 -6.95 10.84
C ASN A 83 -0.17 -7.65 11.75
N ASN A 84 -0.95 -6.90 12.53
CA ASN A 84 -2.02 -7.45 13.37
C ASN A 84 -3.09 -8.16 12.53
N LEU A 85 -3.44 -7.60 11.35
CA LEU A 85 -4.35 -8.25 10.42
C LEU A 85 -3.78 -9.56 9.87
N ILE A 86 -2.52 -9.57 9.46
CA ILE A 86 -1.82 -10.78 8.97
C ILE A 86 -1.78 -11.84 10.08
N ALA A 87 -1.31 -11.48 11.27
CA ALA A 87 -1.21 -12.38 12.41
C ALA A 87 -2.57 -12.98 12.80
N ARG A 88 -3.65 -12.20 12.74
CA ARG A 88 -5.02 -12.69 12.96
C ARG A 88 -5.42 -13.73 11.91
N CYS A 89 -5.13 -13.47 10.64
CA CYS A 89 -5.42 -14.43 9.56
C CYS A 89 -4.56 -15.69 9.67
N GLU A 90 -3.26 -15.57 9.99
CA GLU A 90 -2.35 -16.70 10.19
C GLU A 90 -2.78 -17.58 11.36
N SER A 91 -3.12 -16.97 12.51
CA SER A 91 -3.67 -17.70 13.65
C SER A 91 -4.93 -18.47 13.25
N ARG A 92 -5.83 -17.87 12.47
CA ARG A 92 -7.05 -18.55 12.00
C ARG A 92 -6.78 -19.77 11.10
N LEU A 93 -5.73 -19.71 10.29
CA LEU A 93 -5.31 -20.81 9.41
C LEU A 93 -4.73 -22.00 10.18
N THR A 94 -4.15 -21.77 11.36
CA THR A 94 -3.53 -22.84 12.16
C THR A 94 -4.55 -23.73 12.87
N TYR A 95 -5.75 -23.21 13.16
CA TYR A 95 -6.75 -24.00 13.85
C TYR A 95 -7.26 -25.20 13.03
N PRO A 96 -7.65 -26.29 13.70
CA PRO A 96 -8.23 -27.45 13.02
C PRO A 96 -9.55 -27.09 12.32
N PRO A 97 -9.90 -27.82 11.24
CA PRO A 97 -11.19 -27.66 10.56
C PRO A 97 -12.37 -27.86 11.51
N VAL A 98 -13.36 -26.97 11.41
CA VAL A 98 -14.61 -27.03 12.21
C VAL A 98 -15.79 -27.25 11.27
N PRO A 99 -16.79 -28.08 11.59
CA PRO A 99 -17.99 -28.18 10.76
C PRO A 99 -18.67 -26.82 10.62
N LEU A 100 -19.15 -26.49 9.42
CA LEU A 100 -19.83 -25.22 9.18
C LEU A 100 -21.12 -25.14 10.02
N PRO A 101 -21.32 -24.10 10.86
CA PRO A 101 -22.53 -23.97 11.68
C PRO A 101 -23.83 -23.94 10.87
N LYS A 102 -24.94 -24.37 11.48
CA LYS A 102 -26.29 -24.27 10.89
C LYS A 102 -26.75 -22.81 10.94
N GLY A 103 -27.23 -22.25 9.81
CA GLY A 103 -27.69 -20.85 9.72
C GLY A 103 -26.57 -19.80 9.61
N PHE A 104 -25.42 -20.16 9.01
CA PHE A 104 -24.30 -19.24 8.83
C PHE A 104 -24.67 -18.08 7.87
N THR A 105 -24.77 -16.86 8.39
CA THR A 105 -25.08 -15.68 7.58
C THR A 105 -23.82 -15.09 6.94
N PRO A 106 -23.94 -14.39 5.79
CA PRO A 106 -22.80 -13.73 5.13
C PRO A 106 -22.07 -12.74 6.04
N ASP A 107 -22.76 -12.09 6.98
CA ASP A 107 -22.16 -11.13 7.92
C ASP A 107 -21.17 -11.80 8.89
N GLN A 108 -21.40 -13.08 9.21
CA GLN A 108 -20.48 -13.86 10.04
C GLN A 108 -19.21 -14.30 9.28
N ALA A 109 -19.22 -14.21 7.94
CA ALA A 109 -18.08 -14.60 7.10
C ALA A 109 -16.82 -13.74 7.37
N GLU A 110 -16.97 -12.48 7.77
CA GLU A 110 -15.83 -11.61 8.10
C GLU A 110 -15.08 -12.08 9.36
N ASN A 111 -15.83 -12.56 10.36
CA ASN A 111 -15.25 -13.10 11.58
C ASN A 111 -14.55 -14.43 11.36
N TRP A 112 -15.03 -15.22 10.40
CA TRP A 112 -14.49 -16.54 10.04
C TRP A 112 -13.51 -16.51 8.87
N GLU A 113 -13.16 -15.33 8.34
CA GLU A 113 -12.22 -15.23 7.22
C GLU A 113 -10.89 -15.92 7.57
N TYR A 114 -10.42 -16.78 6.67
CA TYR A 114 -9.24 -17.64 6.85
C TYR A 114 -9.41 -18.80 7.87
N ARG A 115 -10.63 -19.12 8.31
CA ARG A 115 -10.90 -20.33 9.11
C ARG A 115 -11.18 -21.53 8.20
N LYS A 116 -10.55 -22.67 8.52
CA LYS A 116 -10.83 -23.95 7.86
C LYS A 116 -12.17 -24.52 8.35
N VAL A 117 -13.02 -24.92 7.43
CA VAL A 117 -14.33 -25.51 7.68
C VAL A 117 -14.48 -26.84 6.97
N LEU A 118 -15.16 -27.79 7.63
CA LEU A 118 -15.51 -29.08 7.03
C LEU A 118 -16.94 -29.00 6.48
N LEU A 119 -17.10 -29.44 5.24
CA LEU A 119 -18.38 -29.56 4.54
C LEU A 119 -18.64 -31.03 4.21
N LYS A 120 -19.89 -31.47 4.43
CA LYS A 120 -20.34 -32.81 4.03
C LYS A 120 -21.61 -32.69 3.19
N GLY A 121 -21.68 -33.43 2.08
CA GLY A 121 -22.78 -33.32 1.11
C GLY A 121 -22.38 -33.71 -0.29
N HIS A 122 -23.03 -33.15 -1.30
CA HIS A 122 -22.76 -33.47 -2.71
C HIS A 122 -22.71 -32.21 -3.59
N PHE A 123 -22.04 -32.33 -4.73
CA PHE A 123 -21.91 -31.25 -5.71
C PHE A 123 -22.99 -31.32 -6.78
N ILE A 124 -23.50 -30.14 -7.19
CA ILE A 124 -24.35 -30.01 -8.37
C ILE A 124 -23.45 -29.68 -9.56
N ASN A 125 -22.93 -30.72 -10.19
CA ASN A 125 -21.96 -30.60 -11.28
C ASN A 125 -22.55 -30.00 -12.57
N GLU A 126 -23.88 -29.98 -12.71
CA GLU A 126 -24.59 -29.35 -13.84
C GLU A 126 -24.54 -27.82 -13.78
N GLU A 127 -24.45 -27.25 -12.57
CA GLU A 127 -24.44 -25.81 -12.32
C GLU A 127 -23.00 -25.27 -12.13
N GLU A 128 -22.00 -25.88 -12.79
CA GLU A 128 -20.61 -25.44 -12.76
C GLU A 128 -20.40 -24.07 -13.44
N MET A 129 -19.71 -23.16 -12.75
CA MET A 129 -19.41 -21.82 -13.20
C MET A 129 -17.90 -21.60 -13.29
N PHE A 130 -17.46 -20.85 -14.30
CA PHE A 130 -16.03 -20.62 -14.58
C PHE A 130 -15.69 -19.15 -14.41
N VAL A 131 -14.57 -18.87 -13.74
CA VAL A 131 -14.03 -17.51 -13.56
C VAL A 131 -12.65 -17.42 -14.20
N GLY A 132 -12.48 -16.59 -15.23
CA GLY A 132 -11.20 -16.45 -15.91
C GLY A 132 -11.19 -15.48 -17.07
N PRO A 133 -10.11 -15.46 -17.88
CA PRO A 133 -9.01 -16.43 -17.90
C PRO A 133 -8.03 -16.30 -16.71
N ARG A 134 -7.44 -17.42 -16.28
CA ARG A 134 -6.39 -17.51 -15.25
C ARG A 134 -5.25 -18.42 -15.70
N VAL A 135 -4.03 -17.98 -15.49
CA VAL A 135 -2.83 -18.74 -15.84
C VAL A 135 -2.24 -19.41 -14.60
N ARG A 136 -1.94 -20.70 -14.69
CA ARG A 136 -1.21 -21.47 -13.66
C ARG A 136 -0.16 -22.31 -14.37
N ASN A 137 1.10 -22.23 -13.92
CA ASN A 137 2.24 -22.96 -14.52
C ASN A 137 2.32 -22.82 -16.05
N SER A 138 2.15 -21.59 -16.57
CA SER A 138 2.16 -21.26 -18.00
C SER A 138 1.03 -21.87 -18.85
N LYS A 139 0.07 -22.57 -18.24
CA LYS A 139 -1.16 -23.06 -18.91
C LYS A 139 -2.33 -22.12 -18.63
N LYS A 140 -3.17 -21.91 -19.64
CA LYS A 140 -4.42 -21.17 -19.52
C LYS A 140 -5.51 -22.05 -18.93
N GLY A 141 -6.38 -21.45 -18.14
CA GLY A 141 -7.48 -22.14 -17.49
C GLY A 141 -8.42 -21.18 -16.79
N TYR A 142 -9.29 -21.76 -15.97
CA TYR A 142 -10.38 -21.08 -15.30
C TYR A 142 -10.46 -21.53 -13.85
N ILE A 143 -10.99 -20.69 -12.98
CA ILE A 143 -11.35 -21.08 -11.61
C ILE A 143 -12.77 -21.63 -11.66
N LEU A 144 -12.94 -22.84 -11.16
CA LEU A 144 -14.21 -23.54 -11.12
C LEU A 144 -14.93 -23.26 -9.80
N PHE A 145 -16.17 -22.82 -9.91
CA PHE A 145 -17.13 -22.68 -8.83
C PHE A 145 -18.26 -23.67 -9.04
N THR A 146 -18.59 -24.44 -8.02
CA THR A 146 -19.66 -25.44 -8.08
C THR A 146 -20.56 -25.27 -6.85
N PRO A 147 -21.88 -25.20 -7.01
CA PRO A 147 -22.81 -25.27 -5.90
C PRO A 147 -22.70 -26.61 -5.17
N PHE A 148 -22.66 -26.55 -3.85
CA PHE A 148 -22.56 -27.71 -2.97
C PHE A 148 -23.78 -27.74 -2.04
N VAL A 149 -24.51 -28.86 -2.02
CA VAL A 149 -25.66 -29.06 -1.15
C VAL A 149 -25.18 -29.69 0.14
N ARG A 150 -25.32 -28.97 1.26
CA ARG A 150 -24.92 -29.50 2.57
C ARG A 150 -25.88 -30.58 3.04
N LYS A 151 -25.37 -31.73 3.48
CA LYS A 151 -26.18 -32.83 4.04
C LYS A 151 -26.95 -32.44 5.31
N ASP A 152 -26.37 -31.56 6.13
CA ASP A 152 -26.95 -31.17 7.43
C ASP A 152 -28.19 -30.28 7.33
N THR A 153 -28.28 -29.41 6.32
CA THR A 153 -29.37 -28.43 6.18
C THR A 153 -30.04 -28.42 4.81
N GLY A 154 -29.47 -29.06 3.80
CA GLY A 154 -29.92 -28.97 2.41
C GLY A 154 -29.65 -27.62 1.75
N GLU A 155 -28.99 -26.68 2.44
CA GLU A 155 -28.66 -25.37 1.88
C GLU A 155 -27.57 -25.52 0.81
N LYS A 156 -27.76 -24.82 -0.32
CA LYS A 156 -26.75 -24.67 -1.36
C LYS A 156 -25.72 -23.64 -0.91
N VAL A 157 -24.45 -23.99 -0.92
CA VAL A 157 -23.32 -23.07 -0.68
C VAL A 157 -22.41 -23.06 -1.90
N LEU A 158 -21.78 -21.92 -2.18
CA LEU A 158 -20.90 -21.79 -3.34
C LEU A 158 -19.45 -22.15 -2.97
N VAL A 159 -18.91 -23.16 -3.63
CA VAL A 159 -17.54 -23.64 -3.39
C VAL A 159 -16.66 -23.36 -4.61
N GLU A 160 -15.58 -22.61 -4.41
CA GLU A 160 -14.45 -22.50 -5.34
C GLU A 160 -13.63 -23.79 -5.27
N ARG A 161 -13.82 -24.72 -6.23
CA ARG A 161 -13.11 -26.01 -6.27
C ARG A 161 -11.64 -25.85 -6.65
N GLY A 162 -11.32 -24.81 -7.41
CA GLY A 162 -9.95 -24.48 -7.78
C GLY A 162 -9.75 -24.25 -9.27
N TRP A 163 -8.51 -24.36 -9.73
CA TRP A 163 -8.13 -24.10 -11.12
C TRP A 163 -8.26 -25.36 -11.98
N VAL A 164 -8.82 -25.21 -13.18
CA VAL A 164 -8.92 -26.24 -14.24
C VAL A 164 -8.35 -25.70 -15.56
N SER A 165 -7.72 -26.55 -16.36
CA SER A 165 -7.19 -26.18 -17.68
C SER A 165 -8.32 -25.91 -18.68
N GLU A 166 -8.03 -25.10 -19.70
CA GLU A 166 -8.96 -24.79 -20.79
C GLU A 166 -9.45 -26.04 -21.55
N GLU A 167 -8.56 -27.01 -21.76
CA GLU A 167 -8.85 -28.29 -22.42
C GLU A 167 -9.88 -29.14 -21.64
N ASN A 168 -9.94 -28.98 -20.31
CA ASN A 168 -10.75 -29.78 -19.39
C ASN A 168 -11.97 -29.03 -18.85
N VAL A 169 -12.39 -27.95 -19.53
CA VAL A 169 -13.59 -27.18 -19.16
C VAL A 169 -14.84 -28.06 -19.27
N ASN A 170 -14.93 -28.89 -20.31
CA ASN A 170 -16.04 -29.84 -20.47
C ASN A 170 -15.90 -31.00 -19.46
N PRO A 171 -16.88 -31.21 -18.55
CA PRO A 171 -16.84 -32.30 -17.57
C PRO A 171 -16.64 -33.70 -18.17
N GLN A 172 -17.14 -33.94 -19.39
CA GLN A 172 -17.05 -35.25 -20.05
C GLN A 172 -15.64 -35.60 -20.54
N LEU A 173 -14.80 -34.60 -20.78
CA LEU A 173 -13.42 -34.80 -21.24
C LEU A 173 -12.45 -35.02 -20.08
N ARG A 174 -12.91 -34.84 -18.83
CA ARG A 174 -12.08 -35.00 -17.64
C ARG A 174 -11.86 -36.48 -17.37
N ASN A 175 -10.64 -36.84 -16.98
CA ASN A 175 -10.32 -38.15 -16.43
C ASN A 175 -10.52 -38.13 -14.90
N LEU A 176 -10.39 -39.29 -14.26
CA LEU A 176 -10.53 -39.45 -12.81
C LEU A 176 -11.84 -38.84 -12.27
N HIS A 177 -12.98 -39.28 -12.84
CA HIS A 177 -14.30 -38.71 -12.50
C HIS A 177 -14.62 -38.69 -11.00
N HIS A 178 -14.14 -39.66 -10.22
CA HIS A 178 -14.32 -39.67 -8.76
C HIS A 178 -13.70 -38.44 -8.07
N LEU A 179 -12.65 -37.82 -8.62
CA LEU A 179 -12.03 -36.59 -8.11
C LEU A 179 -12.48 -35.33 -8.88
N SER A 180 -12.55 -35.43 -10.21
CA SER A 180 -12.86 -34.29 -11.07
C SER A 180 -14.34 -33.92 -11.03
N VAL A 181 -15.25 -34.89 -10.91
CA VAL A 181 -16.71 -34.71 -10.90
C VAL A 181 -17.30 -35.69 -9.88
N PRO A 182 -17.06 -35.49 -8.57
CA PRO A 182 -17.58 -36.40 -7.55
C PRO A 182 -19.11 -36.43 -7.62
N THR A 183 -19.65 -37.64 -7.80
CA THR A 183 -21.10 -37.93 -7.84
C THR A 183 -21.60 -38.52 -6.52
N SER A 184 -20.70 -38.78 -5.56
CA SER A 184 -21.07 -39.39 -4.29
C SER A 184 -21.90 -38.45 -3.42
N GLU A 185 -22.90 -39.01 -2.75
CA GLU A 185 -23.81 -38.26 -1.88
C GLU A 185 -23.15 -37.73 -0.58
N ASN A 186 -22.00 -38.31 -0.21
CA ASN A 186 -21.28 -38.04 1.05
C ASN A 186 -19.84 -37.56 0.81
N THR A 187 -19.66 -36.58 -0.07
CA THR A 187 -18.37 -35.92 -0.29
C THR A 187 -17.99 -35.07 0.95
N GLU A 188 -16.80 -35.31 1.53
CA GLU A 188 -16.25 -34.54 2.66
C GLU A 188 -15.15 -33.58 2.23
N LEU A 189 -15.42 -32.28 2.20
CA LEU A 189 -14.47 -31.27 1.73
C LEU A 189 -14.01 -30.35 2.86
N VAL A 190 -12.70 -30.11 2.94
CA VAL A 190 -12.15 -29.03 3.75
C VAL A 190 -12.07 -27.76 2.91
N CYS A 191 -12.82 -26.74 3.32
CA CYS A 191 -12.85 -25.43 2.70
C CYS A 191 -12.27 -24.37 3.62
N LEU A 192 -11.95 -23.23 3.02
CA LEU A 192 -11.49 -22.04 3.68
C LEU A 192 -12.53 -20.95 3.47
N VAL A 193 -13.01 -20.35 4.57
CA VAL A 193 -14.01 -19.28 4.49
C VAL A 193 -13.34 -18.00 3.99
N ARG A 194 -13.97 -17.37 2.98
CA ARG A 194 -13.61 -16.06 2.45
C ARG A 194 -14.79 -15.11 2.54
N VAL A 195 -14.49 -13.83 2.69
CA VAL A 195 -15.50 -12.79 2.59
C VAL A 195 -15.87 -12.60 1.13
N PRO A 196 -17.16 -12.72 0.75
CA PRO A 196 -17.61 -12.42 -0.61
C PRO A 196 -17.37 -10.94 -0.89
N ARG A 197 -16.52 -10.64 -1.87
CA ARG A 197 -16.26 -9.26 -2.27
C ARG A 197 -17.35 -8.79 -3.23
N LYS A 198 -17.85 -7.58 -3.00
CA LYS A 198 -18.71 -6.90 -3.97
C LYS A 198 -17.87 -6.47 -5.18
N ARG A 199 -18.49 -6.52 -6.36
CA ARG A 199 -17.91 -5.97 -7.60
C ARG A 199 -17.49 -4.51 -7.41
N GLY A 200 -16.33 -4.15 -7.95
CA GLY A 200 -15.83 -2.76 -7.93
C GLY A 200 -16.51 -1.89 -8.98
N SER A 201 -16.54 -0.56 -8.77
CA SER A 201 -17.25 0.38 -9.66
C SER A 201 -16.71 0.45 -11.10
N PHE A 202 -15.45 0.05 -11.32
CA PHE A 202 -14.79 0.06 -12.64
C PHE A 202 -14.85 -1.28 -13.38
N GLN A 203 -15.51 -2.29 -12.81
CA GLN A 203 -15.65 -3.60 -13.45
C GLN A 203 -16.92 -3.61 -14.29
N TRP A 204 -16.80 -4.00 -15.56
CA TRP A 204 -17.95 -4.12 -16.46
C TRP A 204 -18.94 -5.16 -15.95
N LYS A 205 -20.23 -4.89 -16.19
CA LYS A 205 -21.27 -5.88 -15.96
C LYS A 205 -21.10 -7.00 -16.98
N LYS A 206 -21.48 -8.20 -16.56
CA LYS A 206 -21.58 -9.33 -17.48
C LYS A 206 -22.70 -9.03 -18.49
N GLU A 207 -22.35 -9.03 -19.77
CA GLU A 207 -23.32 -8.82 -20.85
C GLU A 207 -24.22 -10.06 -21.01
N ASP A 208 -23.61 -11.26 -20.98
CA ASP A 208 -24.30 -12.52 -21.20
C ASP A 208 -24.80 -13.16 -19.90
N GLN A 209 -26.06 -12.94 -19.52
CA GLN A 209 -26.61 -13.57 -18.31
C GLN A 209 -26.59 -15.11 -18.35
N ASN A 210 -26.86 -15.71 -19.52
CA ASN A 210 -26.96 -17.17 -19.69
C ASN A 210 -25.61 -17.90 -19.71
N SER A 211 -24.49 -17.19 -19.92
CA SER A 211 -23.18 -17.83 -20.01
C SER A 211 -22.71 -18.33 -18.65
N ARG A 212 -22.06 -19.49 -18.58
CA ARG A 212 -21.43 -19.99 -17.33
C ARG A 212 -20.03 -19.41 -17.08
N LEU A 213 -19.65 -18.38 -17.83
CA LEU A 213 -18.34 -17.73 -17.73
C LEU A 213 -18.45 -16.35 -17.08
N TRP A 214 -17.60 -16.11 -16.09
CA TRP A 214 -17.42 -14.84 -15.40
C TRP A 214 -15.98 -14.36 -15.58
N GLN A 215 -15.80 -13.05 -15.79
CA GLN A 215 -14.46 -12.45 -15.86
C GLN A 215 -13.88 -12.20 -14.46
N VAL A 216 -14.75 -11.81 -13.53
CA VAL A 216 -14.42 -11.46 -12.15
C VAL A 216 -15.27 -12.32 -11.22
N PRO A 217 -14.72 -12.87 -10.12
CA PRO A 217 -15.52 -13.62 -9.16
C PRO A 217 -16.48 -12.68 -8.43
N ASP A 218 -17.76 -12.71 -8.80
CA ASP A 218 -18.85 -12.05 -8.08
C ASP A 218 -19.74 -13.10 -7.43
N VAL A 219 -19.39 -13.47 -6.20
CA VAL A 219 -20.06 -14.54 -5.44
C VAL A 219 -21.52 -14.20 -5.17
N LEU A 220 -21.86 -12.92 -5.02
CA LEU A 220 -23.24 -12.52 -4.73
C LEU A 220 -24.14 -12.76 -5.95
N GLU A 221 -23.66 -12.37 -7.13
CA GLU A 221 -24.36 -12.60 -8.40
C GLU A 221 -24.42 -14.11 -8.72
N MET A 222 -23.29 -14.81 -8.60
CA MET A 222 -23.22 -16.27 -8.81
C MET A 222 -24.14 -17.05 -7.87
N ALA A 223 -24.23 -16.60 -6.62
CA ALA A 223 -25.13 -17.20 -5.64
C ALA A 223 -26.60 -16.95 -5.98
N SER A 224 -26.94 -15.76 -6.47
CA SER A 224 -28.31 -15.45 -6.90
C SER A 224 -28.76 -16.29 -8.12
N VAL A 225 -27.87 -16.57 -9.07
CA VAL A 225 -28.17 -17.38 -10.26
C VAL A 225 -28.43 -18.85 -9.89
N THR A 226 -27.66 -19.37 -8.93
CA THR A 226 -27.76 -20.78 -8.50
C THR A 226 -28.76 -20.99 -7.36
N GLY A 227 -29.31 -19.91 -6.79
CA GLY A 227 -30.12 -19.97 -5.57
C GLY A 227 -29.34 -20.49 -4.37
N SER A 228 -28.02 -20.24 -4.32
CA SER A 228 -27.16 -20.60 -3.20
C SER A 228 -27.03 -19.46 -2.19
N THR A 229 -26.61 -19.80 -0.98
CA THR A 229 -26.25 -18.81 0.05
C THR A 229 -25.02 -18.05 -0.44
N PRO A 230 -24.97 -16.71 -0.34
CA PRO A 230 -23.86 -15.89 -0.83
C PRO A 230 -22.64 -15.99 0.10
N LEU A 231 -22.10 -17.20 0.22
CA LEU A 231 -20.93 -17.55 1.00
C LEU A 231 -19.83 -18.00 0.03
N HIS A 232 -18.64 -17.43 0.17
CA HIS A 232 -17.49 -17.89 -0.60
C HIS A 232 -16.70 -18.90 0.22
N LEU A 233 -16.74 -20.16 -0.21
CA LEU A 233 -15.94 -21.24 0.36
C LEU A 233 -14.88 -21.66 -0.63
N GLN A 234 -13.61 -21.62 -0.23
CA GLN A 234 -12.49 -21.99 -1.11
C GLN A 234 -11.96 -23.37 -0.75
N ALA A 235 -12.01 -24.32 -1.69
CA ALA A 235 -11.40 -25.64 -1.50
C ALA A 235 -9.89 -25.50 -1.27
N ILE A 236 -9.39 -26.21 -0.26
CA ILE A 236 -7.97 -26.23 0.06
C ILE A 236 -7.24 -27.05 -1.02
N TYR A 237 -5.99 -26.68 -1.28
CA TYR A 237 -5.09 -27.46 -2.12
C TYR A 237 -4.89 -28.87 -1.55
N ASP A 238 -5.30 -29.86 -2.32
CA ASP A 238 -5.17 -31.28 -1.98
C ASP A 238 -4.88 -32.08 -3.25
N LEU A 239 -3.92 -33.01 -3.18
CA LEU A 239 -3.53 -33.91 -4.27
C LEU A 239 -3.70 -35.39 -3.89
N LYS A 240 -4.34 -35.64 -2.76
CA LYS A 240 -4.61 -37.00 -2.29
C LYS A 240 -5.87 -37.52 -2.94
N ASP A 241 -5.88 -38.82 -3.19
CA ASP A 241 -7.10 -39.52 -3.56
C ASP A 241 -7.98 -39.69 -2.31
N HIS A 242 -9.20 -39.17 -2.37
CA HIS A 242 -10.18 -39.34 -1.31
C HIS A 242 -11.18 -40.40 -1.76
N ARG A 243 -11.27 -41.51 -1.01
CA ARG A 243 -12.37 -42.48 -1.20
C ARG A 243 -13.64 -41.89 -0.61
N TRP A 244 -14.41 -41.21 -1.46
CA TRP A 244 -15.67 -40.59 -1.09
C TRP A 244 -16.81 -41.59 -0.78
N ASP A 245 -16.53 -42.89 -0.93
CA ASP A 245 -17.49 -43.99 -0.75
C ASP A 245 -17.43 -44.62 0.66
N GLU A 246 -16.37 -44.38 1.44
CA GLU A 246 -16.23 -44.96 2.78
C GLU A 246 -16.63 -43.95 3.87
N PRO A 247 -17.54 -44.29 4.80
CA PRO A 247 -17.82 -43.45 5.95
C PRO A 247 -16.57 -43.40 6.84
N GLN A 248 -15.98 -42.21 7.02
CA GLN A 248 -14.81 -42.04 7.87
C GLN A 248 -15.13 -42.53 9.29
N ALA A 249 -14.39 -43.54 9.75
CA ALA A 249 -14.40 -43.95 11.15
C ALA A 249 -13.97 -42.74 12.00
N GLN A 250 -14.78 -42.39 13.00
CA GLN A 250 -14.43 -41.39 13.99
C GLN A 250 -13.11 -41.80 14.67
N ASN A 251 -11.99 -41.20 14.28
CA ASN A 251 -10.76 -41.28 15.04
C ASN A 251 -10.95 -40.47 16.33
N ASN A 252 -11.54 -41.11 17.34
CA ASN A 252 -11.33 -40.70 18.72
C ASN A 252 -9.88 -41.06 19.08
N ASP A 253 -8.96 -40.13 18.85
CA ASP A 253 -7.58 -40.22 19.32
C ASP A 253 -7.56 -40.15 20.85
N THR A 254 -7.79 -41.28 21.52
CA THR A 254 -7.33 -41.48 22.89
C THR A 254 -5.89 -41.99 22.85
N ASN A 255 -4.97 -41.09 23.14
CA ASN A 255 -3.76 -41.32 23.94
C ASN A 255 -2.91 -42.55 23.55
N GLY A 256 -1.88 -42.35 22.72
CA GLY A 256 -0.90 -43.39 22.40
C GLY A 256 0.51 -42.81 22.31
N LYS A 257 1.25 -42.82 23.42
CA LYS A 257 2.69 -42.58 23.45
C LYS A 257 3.39 -43.53 22.47
N SER A 258 4.03 -42.98 21.45
CA SER A 258 4.90 -43.75 20.56
C SER A 258 6.16 -44.16 21.31
N SER A 259 6.27 -45.46 21.63
CA SER A 259 7.42 -46.10 22.26
C SER A 259 8.42 -46.54 21.17
N SER A 260 9.54 -45.85 21.10
CA SER A 260 10.65 -45.99 20.15
C SER A 260 11.58 -47.21 20.38
N TRP A 261 11.04 -48.37 20.78
CA TRP A 261 11.85 -49.57 21.11
C TRP A 261 11.36 -50.89 20.47
N ALA A 262 10.48 -50.84 19.47
CA ALA A 262 9.97 -52.04 18.80
C ALA A 262 10.92 -52.68 17.76
N PHE A 263 12.24 -52.48 17.87
CA PHE A 263 13.23 -52.97 16.89
C PHE A 263 13.70 -54.42 17.12
N TRP A 264 13.31 -55.07 18.23
CA TRP A 264 13.83 -56.40 18.61
C TRP A 264 12.74 -57.41 18.98
N LYS A 265 11.74 -57.60 18.11
CA LYS A 265 10.91 -58.81 18.17
C LYS A 265 10.83 -59.49 16.82
N ARG A 266 11.74 -60.44 16.63
CA ARG A 266 11.66 -61.49 15.61
C ARG A 266 11.51 -62.81 16.36
N ASP A 267 10.32 -63.42 16.29
CA ASP A 267 10.11 -64.77 15.75
C ASP A 267 8.77 -65.39 16.21
N LYS A 268 8.22 -66.17 15.28
CA LYS A 268 7.40 -67.38 15.47
C LYS A 268 6.04 -67.24 16.18
N SER A 269 5.00 -67.18 15.36
CA SER A 269 3.92 -68.20 15.43
C SER A 269 3.16 -68.24 14.11
N LEU A 270 3.51 -69.21 13.26
CA LEU A 270 2.54 -69.87 12.40
C LEU A 270 1.59 -70.64 13.31
N VAL A 271 0.32 -70.67 12.92
CA VAL A 271 -0.81 -71.41 13.55
C VAL A 271 -1.47 -70.67 14.71
N GLN A 272 -2.41 -69.78 14.38
CA GLN A 272 -3.71 -69.75 15.07
C GLN A 272 -4.76 -69.06 14.16
N SER A 273 -5.76 -69.86 13.79
CA SER A 273 -7.15 -69.48 13.48
C SER A 273 -7.44 -68.46 12.37
N ALA A 274 -8.00 -69.00 11.29
CA ALA A 274 -9.01 -68.40 10.45
C ALA A 274 -10.10 -67.63 11.25
N LEU A 275 -10.65 -66.59 10.61
CA LEU A 275 -11.67 -65.64 11.07
C LEU A 275 -11.16 -64.55 12.03
N SER A 276 -10.61 -63.49 11.44
CA SER A 276 -10.64 -62.13 12.00
C SER A 276 -10.83 -61.18 10.82
N PRO A 277 -11.72 -60.15 10.92
CA PRO A 277 -11.95 -59.25 9.81
C PRO A 277 -10.65 -58.51 9.53
N GLU A 278 -10.24 -58.56 8.28
CA GLU A 278 -9.05 -57.90 7.74
C GLU A 278 -9.13 -56.42 8.11
N LYS A 279 -8.40 -56.04 9.14
CA LYS A 279 -8.22 -54.65 9.53
C LYS A 279 -7.29 -54.07 8.48
N HIS A 280 -7.86 -53.65 7.34
CA HIS A 280 -7.15 -52.88 6.32
C HIS A 280 -6.52 -51.67 7.02
N GLN A 281 -5.25 -51.80 7.37
CA GLN A 281 -4.39 -50.66 7.62
C GLN A 281 -4.35 -49.92 6.28
N LEU A 282 -5.00 -48.76 6.24
CA LEU A 282 -5.07 -47.87 5.10
C LEU A 282 -3.65 -47.48 4.70
N GLU A 283 -3.08 -48.17 3.73
CA GLU A 283 -1.94 -47.67 2.97
C GLU A 283 -2.34 -46.29 2.41
N PRO A 284 -1.56 -45.22 2.66
CA PRO A 284 -1.88 -43.92 2.10
C PRO A 284 -1.87 -44.05 0.57
N LEU A 285 -3.05 -43.86 -0.04
CA LEU A 285 -3.22 -43.80 -1.49
C LEU A 285 -2.18 -42.81 -2.05
N GLY A 286 -1.49 -43.22 -3.11
CA GLY A 286 -0.36 -42.48 -3.66
C GLY A 286 -0.68 -41.01 -3.89
N GLU A 287 0.22 -40.12 -3.48
CA GLU A 287 0.08 -38.69 -3.75
C GLU A 287 0.25 -38.44 -5.25
N PHE A 288 -0.74 -37.77 -5.86
CA PHE A 288 -0.62 -37.37 -7.26
C PHE A 288 0.28 -36.15 -7.38
N THR A 289 0.92 -36.05 -8.53
CA THR A 289 1.63 -34.81 -8.91
C THR A 289 0.63 -33.78 -9.45
N GLU A 290 0.95 -32.49 -9.30
CA GLU A 290 0.07 -31.42 -9.77
C GLU A 290 -0.19 -31.54 -11.28
N TRP A 291 0.81 -31.93 -12.08
CA TRP A 291 0.63 -32.07 -13.54
C TRP A 291 -0.33 -33.19 -13.92
N GLN A 292 -0.37 -34.30 -13.17
CA GLN A 292 -1.33 -35.38 -13.38
C GLN A 292 -2.76 -34.89 -13.16
N PHE A 293 -2.99 -34.09 -12.11
CA PHE A 293 -4.29 -33.48 -11.85
C PHE A 293 -4.70 -32.49 -12.94
N VAL A 294 -3.76 -31.64 -13.39
CA VAL A 294 -4.00 -30.73 -14.51
C VAL A 294 -4.40 -31.49 -15.77
N GLN A 295 -3.70 -32.58 -16.10
CA GLN A 295 -4.00 -33.38 -17.29
C GLN A 295 -5.32 -34.13 -17.15
N ALA A 296 -5.61 -34.67 -15.96
CA ALA A 296 -6.87 -35.35 -15.68
C ALA A 296 -8.06 -34.38 -15.60
N GLY A 297 -7.84 -33.08 -15.43
CA GLY A 297 -8.91 -32.10 -15.29
C GLY A 297 -9.51 -32.07 -13.89
N VAL A 298 -8.79 -32.57 -12.89
CA VAL A 298 -9.16 -32.43 -11.48
C VAL A 298 -8.93 -30.97 -11.07
N PRO A 299 -9.94 -30.26 -10.53
CA PRO A 299 -9.76 -28.88 -10.08
C PRO A 299 -8.75 -28.80 -8.94
N ILE A 300 -7.76 -27.93 -9.07
CA ILE A 300 -6.69 -27.80 -8.09
C ILE A 300 -6.97 -26.59 -7.21
N GLY A 301 -7.28 -26.86 -5.93
CA GLY A 301 -7.51 -25.84 -4.91
C GLY A 301 -6.35 -24.86 -4.76
N LYS A 302 -6.58 -23.81 -3.97
CA LYS A 302 -5.55 -22.82 -3.67
C LYS A 302 -4.88 -23.15 -2.34
N GLU A 303 -3.56 -23.05 -2.30
CA GLU A 303 -2.84 -23.11 -1.03
C GLU A 303 -3.33 -22.00 -0.10
N PRO A 304 -3.60 -22.33 1.18
CA PRO A 304 -4.08 -21.37 2.14
C PRO A 304 -2.92 -20.47 2.61
N LYS A 305 -2.46 -19.58 1.73
CA LYS A 305 -1.42 -18.60 2.00
C LYS A 305 -1.98 -17.18 2.06
N ILE A 306 -1.44 -16.39 2.99
CA ILE A 306 -1.76 -14.97 3.12
C ILE A 306 -0.67 -14.19 2.39
N ASP A 307 -0.97 -13.76 1.16
CA ASP A 307 -0.05 -12.96 0.36
C ASP A 307 -0.43 -11.47 0.46
N LEU A 308 0.11 -10.79 1.46
CA LEU A 308 -0.07 -9.36 1.72
C LEU A 308 1.27 -8.64 1.57
N ARG A 309 1.55 -8.08 0.39
CA ARG A 309 2.79 -7.33 0.12
C ARG A 309 3.06 -6.26 1.18
N ASN A 310 4.20 -6.30 1.84
CA ASN A 310 4.56 -5.35 2.89
C ASN A 310 5.79 -4.51 2.50
N ASN A 311 5.55 -3.29 2.01
CA ASN A 311 6.62 -2.32 1.70
C ASN A 311 6.73 -1.23 2.78
N HIS A 312 5.99 -1.31 3.89
CA HIS A 312 5.89 -0.20 4.85
C HIS A 312 7.21 0.07 5.58
N LEU A 313 8.03 -0.97 5.81
CA LEU A 313 9.37 -0.80 6.38
C LEU A 313 10.28 0.06 5.49
N GLN A 314 10.25 -0.17 4.16
CA GLN A 314 11.00 0.63 3.21
C GLN A 314 10.56 2.09 3.25
N TYR A 315 9.24 2.35 3.24
CA TYR A 315 8.71 3.71 3.34
C TYR A 315 9.05 4.38 4.67
N LEU A 316 9.01 3.65 5.77
CA LEU A 316 9.41 4.14 7.09
C LEU A 316 10.86 4.66 7.06
N ILE A 317 11.78 3.90 6.48
CA ILE A 317 13.18 4.30 6.32
C ILE A 317 13.27 5.57 5.46
N THR A 318 12.54 5.64 4.35
CA THR A 318 12.53 6.83 3.49
C THR A 318 12.02 8.08 4.21
N TRP A 319 10.89 8.00 4.91
CA TRP A 319 10.28 9.15 5.58
C TRP A 319 11.09 9.65 6.77
N TYR A 320 11.61 8.75 7.61
CA TYR A 320 12.49 9.15 8.71
C TYR A 320 13.87 9.59 8.23
N GLY A 321 14.39 9.01 7.14
CA GLY A 321 15.61 9.48 6.49
C GLY A 321 15.47 10.92 5.95
N LEU A 322 14.38 11.20 5.24
CA LEU A 322 14.04 12.55 4.76
C LEU A 322 13.83 13.54 5.92
N ALA A 323 13.13 13.13 6.98
CA ALA A 323 12.94 13.96 8.18
C ALA A 323 14.28 14.29 8.85
N SER A 324 15.19 13.31 8.94
CA SER A 324 16.51 13.50 9.55
C SER A 324 17.39 14.44 8.72
N LEU A 325 17.48 14.22 7.41
CA LEU A 325 18.28 15.06 6.50
C LEU A 325 17.77 16.50 6.46
N SER A 326 16.46 16.70 6.37
CA SER A 326 15.86 18.04 6.37
C SER A 326 16.00 18.74 7.72
N THR A 327 15.95 18.01 8.84
CA THR A 327 16.23 18.56 10.17
C THR A 327 17.70 18.99 10.29
N ILE A 328 18.65 18.19 9.81
CA ILE A 328 20.08 18.56 9.78
C ILE A 328 20.27 19.83 8.95
N PHE A 329 19.67 19.87 7.76
CA PHE A 329 19.74 21.04 6.87
C PHE A 329 19.14 22.29 7.53
N LEU A 330 18.01 22.16 8.22
CA LEU A 330 17.39 23.23 9.01
C LEU A 330 18.31 23.73 10.13
N ILE A 331 18.93 22.83 10.89
CA ILE A 331 19.87 23.19 11.97
C ILE A 331 21.09 23.94 11.40
N VAL A 332 21.65 23.47 10.29
CA VAL A 332 22.78 24.14 9.61
C VAL A 332 22.37 25.51 9.09
N ALA A 333 21.19 25.63 8.46
CA ALA A 333 20.65 26.90 7.98
C ALA A 333 20.44 27.90 9.13
N LEU A 334 19.88 27.47 10.26
CA LEU A 334 19.71 28.29 11.46
C LEU A 334 21.04 28.71 12.08
N LYS A 335 22.03 27.80 12.17
CA LYS A 335 23.40 28.13 12.62
C LYS A 335 24.06 29.15 11.70
N LYS A 336 23.90 29.02 10.38
CA LYS A 336 24.42 29.97 9.38
C LYS A 336 23.69 31.31 9.46
N TYR A 337 22.37 31.33 9.67
CA TYR A 337 21.60 32.55 9.86
C TYR A 337 22.04 33.32 11.12
N ARG A 338 22.28 32.61 12.23
CA ARG A 338 22.80 33.20 13.48
C ARG A 338 24.22 33.75 13.34
N ARG A 339 25.09 33.07 12.58
CA ARG A 339 26.47 33.53 12.30
C ARG A 339 26.54 34.64 11.24
N GLY A 340 25.55 34.70 10.35
CA GLY A 340 25.48 35.58 9.19
C GLY A 340 24.75 36.90 9.43
N SER A 341 24.72 37.42 10.67
CA SER A 341 24.44 38.84 10.87
C SER A 341 25.68 39.63 10.44
N ALA A 342 25.94 39.68 9.13
CA ALA A 342 26.87 40.62 8.55
C ALA A 342 26.47 42.00 9.06
N ILE A 343 27.41 42.69 9.72
CA ILE A 343 27.26 44.08 10.15
C ILE A 343 26.56 44.82 9.01
N SER A 344 25.34 45.31 9.26
CA SER A 344 24.58 45.88 8.17
C SER A 344 25.38 47.05 7.60
N GLN A 345 25.37 47.27 6.28
CA GLN A 345 26.08 48.41 5.67
C GLN A 345 25.70 49.74 6.35
N THR A 346 24.50 49.82 6.94
CA THR A 346 24.05 50.94 7.76
C THR A 346 24.76 51.03 9.12
N GLN A 347 25.02 49.91 9.80
CA GLN A 347 25.86 49.88 11.01
C GLN A 347 27.30 50.24 10.69
N LEU A 348 27.87 49.68 9.62
CA LEU A 348 29.24 50.00 9.19
C LEU A 348 29.40 51.49 8.83
N LYS A 349 28.42 52.07 8.12
CA LYS A 349 28.38 53.52 7.83
C LYS A 349 28.23 54.36 9.10
N LYS A 350 27.40 53.92 10.07
CA LYS A 350 27.21 54.62 11.34
C LYS A 350 28.49 54.61 12.16
N GLU A 351 29.22 53.50 12.16
CA GLU A 351 30.53 53.42 12.82
C GLU A 351 31.59 54.26 12.12
N LYS A 352 31.63 54.26 10.78
CA LYS A 352 32.52 55.15 10.01
C LYS A 352 32.22 56.64 10.24
N LEU A 353 30.94 57.02 10.31
CA LEU A 353 30.52 58.38 10.65
C LEU A 353 30.92 58.76 12.08
N LYS A 354 30.69 57.87 13.04
CA LYS A 354 31.07 58.09 14.44
C LYS A 354 32.58 58.18 14.61
N HIS A 355 33.34 57.42 13.83
CA HIS A 355 34.80 57.52 13.77
C HIS A 355 35.22 58.85 13.15
N ALA A 356 34.67 59.24 11.99
CA ALA A 356 34.99 60.53 11.35
C ALA A 356 34.69 61.74 12.27
N GLN A 357 33.57 61.72 13.00
CA GLN A 357 33.21 62.75 13.98
C GLN A 357 34.13 62.79 15.21
N ARG A 358 34.89 61.72 15.48
CA ARG A 358 35.81 61.65 16.62
C ARG A 358 37.22 62.16 16.26
N PHE A 359 37.53 62.28 14.97
CA PHE A 359 38.85 62.65 14.45
C PHE A 359 38.83 63.90 13.53
N MET A 360 37.66 64.50 13.30
CA MET A 360 37.51 65.92 12.92
C MET A 360 37.33 66.74 14.19
#